data_AF-A0A3D2V011-F1
#
_entry.id   AF-A0A3D2V011-F1
#
_cell.length_a   1.000
_cell.length_b   1.000
_cell.length_c   1.000
_cell.angle_alpha   90.00
_cell.angle_beta   90.00
_cell.angle_gamma   90.00
#
_symmetry.space_group_name_H-M   'P 1'
#
loop_
_entity.id
_entity.type
_entity.pdbx_description
1 polymer ?
#
loop_
_entity_poly.entity_id
_entity_poly.type
_entity_poly.pdbx_seq_one_letter_code
_entity_poly.pdbx_strand_id
1 'polypeptide(L)'
;MYDEKTAKQIKESHEALKEIESKRETITELGESALKSGKGPAAVQIASQAACLTHLTEIFQSPQEGFDSAMEILESGSCYENLMRWIEPLKP
;
A
#
# COMPACT_ATOMS: atom_id res chain seq x y z
N MET A 1 -4.04 7.89 15.17
CA MET A 1 -3.58 6.64 14.53
C MET A 1 -2.10 6.71 14.23
N TYR A 2 -1.65 7.78 13.56
CA TYR A 2 -0.27 7.93 13.10
C TYR A 2 0.41 9.13 13.74
N ASP A 3 1.74 9.17 13.68
CA ASP A 3 2.51 10.37 13.96
C ASP A 3 2.21 11.48 12.93
N GLU A 4 2.64 12.71 13.22
CA GLU A 4 2.33 13.86 12.37
C GLU A 4 2.89 13.71 10.95
N LYS A 5 4.09 13.15 10.82
CA LYS A 5 4.77 12.94 9.53
C LYS A 5 3.98 11.97 8.66
N THR A 6 3.62 10.83 9.22
CA THR A 6 2.89 9.75 8.56
C THR A 6 1.47 10.19 8.23
N ALA A 7 0.79 10.88 9.17
CA ALA A 7 -0.54 11.44 8.92
C ALA A 7 -0.54 12.45 7.76
N LYS A 8 0.48 13.31 7.69
CA LYS A 8 0.66 14.25 6.58
C LYS A 8 0.90 13.52 5.26
N GLN A 9 1.77 12.52 5.24
CA GLN A 9 2.07 11.73 4.05
C GLN A 9 0.83 11.00 3.51
N ILE A 10 0.01 10.42 4.39
CA ILE A 10 -1.25 9.76 4.02
C ILE A 10 -2.23 10.76 3.41
N LYS A 11 -2.37 11.94 4.03
CA LYS A 11 -3.25 13.00 3.53
C LYS A 11 -2.82 13.47 2.14
N GLU A 12 -1.54 13.81 1.96
CA GLU A 12 -1.00 14.28 0.68
C GLU A 12 -1.13 13.23 -0.41
N SER A 13 -0.88 11.96 -0.09
CA SER A 13 -1.06 10.84 -1.02
C SER A 13 -2.52 10.64 -1.41
N HIS A 14 -3.45 10.82 -0.47
CA HIS A 14 -4.88 10.74 -0.75
C HIS A 14 -5.33 11.87 -1.69
N GLU A 15 -4.89 13.11 -1.44
CA GLU A 15 -5.18 14.23 -2.34
C GLU A 15 -4.59 14.01 -3.74
N ALA A 16 -3.36 13.49 -3.84
CA ALA A 16 -2.72 13.24 -5.13
C ALA A 16 -3.50 12.23 -5.99
N LEU A 17 -4.17 11.24 -5.37
CA LEU A 17 -4.98 10.25 -6.09
C LEU A 17 -6.28 10.83 -6.67
N LYS A 18 -6.82 11.92 -6.10
CA LYS A 18 -8.07 12.52 -6.59
C LYS A 18 -7.92 13.13 -7.99
N GLU A 19 -6.72 13.59 -8.31
CA GLU A 19 -6.39 14.17 -9.62
C GLU A 19 -6.13 13.12 -10.70
N ILE A 20 -6.07 11.83 -10.34
CA ILE A 20 -5.76 10.74 -11.25
C ILE A 20 -7.05 10.11 -11.79
N GLU A 21 -7.11 9.93 -13.10
CA GLU A 21 -8.26 9.30 -13.75
C GLU A 21 -8.44 7.84 -13.33
N SER A 22 -9.63 7.50 -12.85
CA SER A 22 -9.99 6.17 -12.33
C SER A 22 -10.34 5.14 -13.44
N LYS A 23 -9.48 5.01 -14.45
CA LYS A 23 -9.56 3.94 -15.46
C LYS A 23 -8.83 2.68 -15.01
N ARG A 24 -9.21 1.53 -15.55
CA ARG A 24 -8.65 0.22 -15.19
C ARG A 24 -7.14 0.19 -15.39
N GLU A 25 -6.66 0.69 -16.53
CA GLU A 25 -5.24 0.73 -16.89
C GLU A 25 -4.46 1.54 -15.85
N THR A 26 -4.93 2.74 -15.54
CA THR A 26 -4.32 3.62 -14.54
C THR A 26 -4.27 2.99 -13.15
N ILE A 27 -5.37 2.37 -12.70
CA ILE A 27 -5.42 1.70 -11.40
C ILE A 27 -4.44 0.51 -11.37
N THR A 28 -4.34 -0.23 -12.47
CA THR A 28 -3.42 -1.38 -12.59
C THR A 28 -1.97 -0.91 -12.49
N GLU A 29 -1.60 0.14 -13.24
CA GLU A 29 -0.26 0.72 -13.20
C GLU A 29 0.12 1.26 -11.82
N LEU A 30 -0.80 1.99 -11.17
CA LEU A 30 -0.59 2.51 -9.81
C LEU A 30 -0.41 1.38 -8.79
N GLY A 31 -1.28 0.37 -8.83
CA GLY A 31 -1.19 -0.78 -7.95
C GLY A 31 0.09 -1.57 -8.17
N GLU A 32 0.42 -1.89 -9.42
CA GLU A 32 1.64 -2.64 -9.75
C GLU A 32 2.91 -1.88 -9.32
N SER A 33 2.99 -0.58 -9.60
CA SER A 33 4.12 0.26 -9.18
C SER A 33 4.28 0.30 -7.65
N ALA A 34 3.17 0.45 -6.93
CA ALA A 34 3.14 0.44 -5.48
C ALA A 34 3.63 -0.90 -4.90
N LEU A 35 3.14 -2.02 -5.44
CA LEU A 35 3.51 -3.36 -4.95
C LEU A 35 4.96 -3.74 -5.30
N LYS A 36 5.49 -3.25 -6.43
CA LYS A 36 6.85 -3.55 -6.90
C LYS A 36 7.93 -2.76 -6.18
N SER A 37 7.62 -1.55 -5.74
CA SER A 37 8.66 -0.58 -5.35
C SER A 37 8.33 0.29 -4.14
N GLY A 38 7.12 0.19 -3.58
CA GLY A 38 6.67 1.05 -2.48
C GLY A 38 6.53 2.51 -2.86
N LYS A 39 6.52 2.84 -4.17
CA LYS A 39 6.49 4.22 -4.65
C LYS A 39 5.10 4.67 -5.04
N GLY A 40 4.94 6.00 -5.00
CA GLY A 40 3.73 6.68 -5.43
C GLY A 40 2.63 6.70 -4.35
N PRO A 41 1.58 7.49 -4.59
CA PRO A 41 0.55 7.73 -3.59
C PRO A 41 -0.28 6.47 -3.26
N ALA A 42 -0.37 5.52 -4.21
CA ALA A 42 -1.05 4.25 -3.99
C ALA A 42 -0.34 3.38 -2.92
N ALA A 43 1.00 3.37 -2.87
CA ALA A 43 1.74 2.62 -1.86
C ALA A 43 1.41 3.08 -0.44
N VAL A 44 1.39 4.40 -0.23
CA VAL A 44 1.05 5.00 1.07
C VAL A 44 -0.39 4.70 1.48
N GLN A 45 -1.34 4.72 0.54
CA GLN A 45 -2.73 4.36 0.86
C GLN A 45 -2.87 2.86 1.18
N ILE A 46 -2.20 1.99 0.43
CA ILE A 46 -2.18 0.54 0.71
C ILE A 46 -1.59 0.30 2.10
N ALA A 47 -0.46 0.92 2.43
CA ALA A 47 0.16 0.80 3.75
C ALA A 47 -0.76 1.30 4.87
N SER A 48 -1.45 2.43 4.68
CA SER A 48 -2.43 2.96 5.66
C SER A 48 -3.61 2.00 5.89
N GLN A 49 -4.11 1.36 4.82
CA GLN A 49 -5.20 0.39 4.94
C GLN A 49 -4.71 -0.91 5.59
N ALA A 50 -3.53 -1.41 5.19
CA ALA A 50 -2.91 -2.58 5.79
C ALA A 50 -2.66 -2.37 7.28
N ALA A 51 -2.11 -1.22 7.67
CA ALA A 51 -1.89 -0.81 9.05
C ALA A 51 -3.15 -0.89 9.92
N CYS A 52 -4.27 -0.40 9.38
CA CYS A 52 -5.57 -0.47 10.04
C CYS A 52 -5.98 -1.94 10.26
N LEU A 53 -5.91 -2.77 9.21
CA LEU A 53 -6.28 -4.19 9.28
C LEU A 53 -5.39 -4.95 10.26
N THR A 54 -4.07 -4.77 10.20
CA THR A 54 -3.12 -5.46 11.08
C THR A 54 -3.25 -5.08 12.54
N HIS A 55 -3.67 -3.84 12.82
CA HIS A 55 -3.97 -3.42 14.18
C HIS A 55 -5.27 -4.06 14.68
N LEU A 56 -6.32 -4.08 13.85
CA LEU A 56 -7.60 -4.73 14.17
C LEU A 56 -7.48 -6.24 14.38
N THR A 57 -6.50 -6.88 13.76
CA THR A 57 -6.22 -8.31 13.92
C THR A 57 -5.13 -8.61 14.95
N GLU A 58 -4.74 -7.63 15.77
CA GLU A 58 -3.72 -7.75 16.83
C GLU A 58 -2.33 -8.24 16.34
N ILE A 59 -2.05 -8.16 15.03
CA ILE A 59 -0.73 -8.45 14.46
C ILE A 59 0.28 -7.39 14.91
N PHE A 60 -0.14 -6.12 14.90
CA PHE A 60 0.66 -4.99 15.38
C PHE A 60 -0.04 -4.23 16.50
N GLN A 61 0.75 -3.75 17.46
CA GLN A 61 0.24 -3.08 18.67
C GLN A 61 -0.27 -1.66 18.36
N SER A 62 0.18 -1.07 17.25
CA SER A 62 -0.32 0.23 16.79
C SER A 62 -0.47 0.29 15.27
N PRO A 63 -1.35 1.17 14.75
CA PRO A 63 -1.39 1.46 13.33
C PRO A 63 -0.07 2.00 12.78
N GLN A 64 0.71 2.76 13.57
CA GLN A 64 2.01 3.27 13.11
C GLN A 64 2.99 2.12 12.81
N GLU A 65 3.11 1.16 13.73
CA GLU A 65 3.95 -0.03 13.53
C GLU A 65 3.52 -0.83 12.28
N GLY A 66 2.21 -1.00 12.09
CA GLY A 66 1.69 -1.66 10.89
C GLY A 66 1.93 -0.88 9.60
N PHE A 67 1.92 0.45 9.65
CA PHE A 67 2.22 1.28 8.48
C PHE A 67 3.70 1.17 8.11
N ASP A 68 4.59 1.29 9.09
CA ASP A 68 6.04 1.21 8.87
C ASP A 68 6.41 -0.16 8.29
N SER A 69 5.89 -1.25 8.87
CA SER A 69 6.10 -2.60 8.35
C SER A 69 5.51 -2.80 6.95
N ALA A 70 4.31 -2.28 6.68
CA ALA A 70 3.70 -2.37 5.36
C ALA A 70 4.53 -1.61 4.31
N MET A 71 5.07 -0.43 4.64
CA MET A 71 5.95 0.32 3.75
C MET A 71 7.25 -0.43 3.46
N GLU A 72 7.91 -1.02 4.47
CA GLU A 72 9.10 -1.86 4.26
C GLU A 72 8.82 -3.04 3.31
N ILE A 73 7.67 -3.71 3.48
CA ILE A 73 7.26 -4.82 2.60
C ILE A 73 7.02 -4.33 1.17
N LEU A 74 6.35 -3.20 0.98
CA LEU A 74 6.11 -2.62 -0.34
C LEU A 74 7.42 -2.16 -1.02
N GLU A 75 8.31 -1.51 -0.27
CA GLU A 75 9.61 -1.04 -0.77
C GLU A 75 10.54 -2.19 -1.15
N SER A 76 10.44 -3.34 -0.47
CA SER A 76 11.19 -4.54 -0.82
C SER A 76 10.75 -5.20 -2.14
N GLY A 77 9.55 -4.86 -2.65
CA GLY A 77 8.93 -5.53 -3.80
C GLY A 77 8.38 -6.93 -3.52
N SER A 78 8.55 -7.45 -2.30
CA SER A 78 8.08 -8.79 -1.91
C SER A 78 6.57 -8.95 -2.02
N CYS A 79 5.81 -7.86 -1.83
CA CYS A 79 4.36 -7.88 -2.00
C CYS A 79 3.95 -8.24 -3.44
N TYR A 80 4.59 -7.62 -4.43
CA TYR A 80 4.37 -7.96 -5.85
C TYR A 80 4.77 -9.40 -6.16
N GLU A 81 5.94 -9.85 -5.71
CA GLU A 81 6.39 -11.23 -5.96
C GLU A 81 5.40 -12.25 -5.40
N ASN A 82 4.91 -12.04 -4.18
CA ASN A 82 3.95 -12.93 -3.54
C ASN A 82 2.60 -12.91 -4.26
N LEU A 83 2.12 -11.75 -4.69
CA LEU A 83 0.91 -11.65 -5.50
C LEU A 83 1.06 -12.42 -6.82
N MET A 84 2.17 -12.23 -7.54
CA MET A 84 2.42 -12.92 -8.81
C MET A 84 2.49 -14.43 -8.63
N ARG A 85 3.17 -14.92 -7.58
CA ARG A 85 3.20 -16.36 -7.23
C ARG A 85 1.80 -16.89 -6.91
N TRP A 86 0.97 -16.10 -6.25
CA TRP A 86 -0.40 -16.50 -5.88
C TRP A 86 -1.34 -16.57 -7.08
N ILE A 87 -1.21 -15.66 -8.06
CA ILE A 87 -2.05 -15.65 -9.25
C ILE A 87 -1.54 -16.55 -10.38
N GLU A 88 -0.29 -17.01 -10.35
CA GLU A 88 0.29 -17.88 -11.38
C GLU A 88 -0.59 -19.10 -11.71
N PRO A 89 -1.12 -19.85 -10.71
CA PRO A 89 -1.97 -21.00 -10.98
C PRO A 89 -3.37 -20.64 -11.51
N LEU A 90 -3.76 -19.36 -11.44
CA LEU A 90 -5.06 -18.86 -11.90
C LEU A 90 -5.03 -18.36 -13.35
N LYS A 91 -3.84 -18.34 -13.97
CA LYS A 91 -3.71 -17.96 -15.38
C LYS A 91 -4.39 -19.02 -16.26
N PRO A 92 -5.19 -18.59 -17.26
CA PRO A 92 -5.92 -19.49 -18.15
C PRO A 92 -5.01 -20.31 -19.07
#